data_AF-A0A7Y5L2E9-F1
#
_entry.id   AF-A0A7Y5L2E9-F1
#
_cell.length_a   1.000
_cell.length_b   1.000
_cell.length_c   1.000
_cell.angle_alpha   90.00
_cell.angle_beta   90.00
_cell.angle_gamma   90.00
#
_symmetry.space_group_name_H-M   'P 1'
#
loop_
_entity.id
_entity.type
_entity.pdbx_description
1 polymer ?
#
loop_
_entity_poly.entity_id
_entity_poly.type
_entity_poly.pdbx_seq_one_letter_code
_entity_poly.pdbx_strand_id
1 'polypeptide(L)'
;KSINETTEVDFITGCLTLYRTEHLKKCGYENEDYFMYLDDIELSARINRKGYKLLYVPSAVIYHKVLGEMESPFKLYYSTRNRLKLIKDTDYFIFKHIARVYFLLVITGKILVWSLINKKFARVARKAMSDYFSNNLGRGNGHLVAGL
;
A
#
# COMPACT_ATOMS: atom_id res chain seq x y z
N LYS A 1 -8.20 -7.06 22.21
CA LYS A 1 -6.80 -6.80 22.64
C LYS A 1 -6.81 -5.48 23.41
N SER A 2 -6.12 -5.41 24.57
CA SER A 2 -5.96 -4.17 25.33
C SER A 2 -5.10 -3.20 24.54
N ILE A 3 -5.50 -1.94 24.42
CA ILE A 3 -4.74 -0.90 23.70
C ILE A 3 -3.54 -0.37 24.50
N ASN A 4 -3.42 -0.77 25.76
CA ASN A 4 -2.39 -0.31 26.69
C ASN A 4 -1.28 -1.34 26.91
N GLU A 5 -1.34 -2.49 26.24
CA GLU A 5 -0.36 -3.55 26.37
C GLU A 5 0.43 -3.77 25.08
N THR A 6 1.72 -4.05 25.23
CA THR A 6 2.55 -4.45 24.09
C THR A 6 2.00 -5.73 23.51
N THR A 7 1.65 -5.71 22.22
CA THR A 7 0.94 -6.81 21.59
C THR A 7 1.48 -7.10 20.20
N GLU A 8 1.51 -8.38 19.83
CA GLU A 8 1.83 -8.82 18.46
C GLU A 8 0.72 -8.41 17.47
N VAL A 9 1.12 -7.90 16.32
CA VAL A 9 0.23 -7.41 15.26
C VAL A 9 0.67 -7.93 13.90
N ASP A 10 -0.25 -7.97 12.94
CA ASP A 10 0.05 -8.47 11.59
C ASP A 10 0.68 -7.39 10.69
N PHE A 11 0.53 -6.11 11.04
CA PHE A 11 1.15 -5.00 10.34
C PHE A 11 1.41 -3.82 11.27
N ILE A 12 2.36 -2.98 10.89
CA ILE A 12 2.66 -1.71 11.56
C ILE A 12 2.65 -0.58 10.52
N THR A 13 2.14 0.58 10.89
CA THR A 13 2.12 1.75 10.00
C THR A 13 3.46 2.47 10.03
N GLY A 14 3.91 2.97 8.87
CA GLY A 14 5.25 3.55 8.71
C GLY A 14 5.54 4.88 9.44
N CYS A 15 4.59 5.44 10.21
CA CYS A 15 4.78 6.76 10.86
C CYS A 15 5.86 6.74 11.95
N LEU A 16 5.96 5.64 12.70
CA LEU A 16 7.02 5.38 13.67
C LEU A 16 7.24 3.88 13.75
N THR A 17 8.32 3.41 13.14
CA THR A 17 8.73 2.02 13.21
C THR A 17 10.21 1.94 13.56
N LEU A 18 10.56 0.93 14.36
CA LEU A 18 11.93 0.59 14.68
C LEU A 18 12.15 -0.87 14.34
N TYR A 19 13.18 -1.14 13.57
CA TYR A 19 13.53 -2.49 13.17
C TYR A 19 14.94 -2.83 13.65
N ARG A 20 15.15 -4.09 14.02
CA ARG A 20 16.51 -4.60 14.24
C ARG A 20 17.24 -4.66 12.91
N THR A 21 18.40 -4.03 12.82
CA THR A 21 19.22 -3.99 11.60
C THR A 21 19.50 -5.39 11.04
N GLU A 22 19.79 -6.36 11.91
CA GLU A 22 20.01 -7.76 11.54
C GLU A 22 18.78 -8.43 10.91
N HIS A 23 17.56 -8.07 11.35
CA HIS A 23 16.33 -8.61 10.78
C HIS A 23 16.04 -7.96 9.42
N LEU A 24 16.21 -6.64 9.29
CA LEU A 24 16.05 -5.96 8.00
C LEU A 24 17.01 -6.50 6.94
N LYS A 25 18.27 -6.76 7.30
CA LYS A 25 19.24 -7.39 6.36
C LYS A 25 18.78 -8.77 5.87
N LYS A 26 18.03 -9.52 6.67
CA LYS A 26 17.51 -10.86 6.32
C LYS A 26 16.17 -10.80 5.58
N CYS A 27 15.32 -9.83 5.88
CA CYS A 27 14.02 -9.64 5.24
C CYS A 27 14.11 -8.86 3.92
N GLY A 28 15.15 -8.04 3.76
CA GLY A 28 15.25 -6.97 2.77
C GLY A 28 14.66 -5.66 3.30
N TYR A 29 15.21 -4.53 2.83
CA TYR A 29 14.71 -3.19 3.12
C TYR A 29 13.36 -2.92 2.45
N GLU A 30 12.86 -1.68 2.54
CA GLU A 30 11.67 -1.23 1.81
C GLU A 30 11.83 -1.48 0.31
N ASN A 31 10.75 -1.95 -0.32
CA ASN A 31 10.75 -2.22 -1.74
C ASN A 31 10.43 -0.92 -2.49
N GLU A 32 11.43 -0.37 -3.18
CA GLU A 32 11.31 0.92 -3.89
C GLU A 32 10.20 0.93 -4.96
N ASP A 33 9.75 -0.23 -5.43
CA ASP A 33 8.59 -0.34 -6.31
C ASP A 33 7.30 0.19 -5.66
N TYR A 34 7.21 0.12 -4.33
CA TYR A 34 6.15 0.69 -3.49
C TYR A 34 6.56 2.07 -2.98
N PHE A 35 6.84 3.03 -3.87
CA PHE A 35 7.32 4.34 -3.45
C PHE A 35 6.51 5.03 -2.33
N MET A 36 5.17 4.95 -2.39
CA MET A 36 4.26 5.47 -1.36
C MET A 36 3.01 4.59 -1.30
N TYR A 37 2.44 4.41 -0.12
CA TYR A 37 1.24 3.62 0.18
C TYR A 37 1.41 2.12 -0.09
N LEU A 38 1.01 1.32 0.91
CA LEU A 38 1.09 -0.15 0.95
C LEU A 38 2.52 -0.72 1.05
N ASP A 39 3.52 0.14 1.12
CA ASP A 39 4.92 -0.18 1.38
C ASP A 39 5.11 -0.81 2.77
N ASP A 40 4.48 -0.21 3.78
CA ASP A 40 4.47 -0.70 5.16
C ASP A 40 3.76 -2.05 5.30
N ILE A 41 2.66 -2.26 4.58
CA ILE A 41 1.96 -3.56 4.49
C ILE A 41 2.84 -4.61 3.82
N GLU A 42 3.50 -4.26 2.72
CA GLU A 42 4.39 -5.18 2.00
C GLU A 42 5.57 -5.63 2.87
N LEU A 43 6.24 -4.68 3.52
CA LEU A 43 7.37 -4.97 4.41
C LEU A 43 6.91 -5.78 5.63
N SER A 44 5.79 -5.41 6.24
CA SER A 44 5.18 -6.17 7.35
C SER A 44 4.93 -7.62 6.95
N ALA A 45 4.32 -7.84 5.78
CA ALA A 45 4.05 -9.18 5.28
C ALA A 45 5.33 -9.98 5.00
N ARG A 46 6.41 -9.35 4.53
CA ARG A 46 7.71 -10.02 4.38
C ARG A 46 8.36 -10.37 5.71
N ILE A 47 8.31 -9.46 6.69
CA ILE A 47 8.84 -9.70 8.04
C ILE A 47 8.11 -10.88 8.70
N ASN A 48 6.77 -10.91 8.64
CA ASN A 48 5.98 -12.02 9.17
C ASN A 48 6.30 -13.35 8.48
N ARG A 49 6.47 -13.35 7.15
CA ARG A 49 6.86 -14.56 6.39
C ARG A 49 8.22 -15.13 6.78
N LYS A 50 9.12 -14.29 7.30
CA LYS A 50 10.41 -14.72 7.86
C LYS A 50 10.32 -15.21 9.32
N GLY A 51 9.11 -15.24 9.90
CA GLY A 51 8.86 -15.70 11.27
C GLY A 51 9.19 -14.66 12.35
N TYR A 52 9.43 -13.41 11.95
CA TYR A 52 9.64 -12.32 12.90
C TYR A 52 8.33 -11.70 13.33
N LYS A 53 8.28 -11.25 14.59
CA LYS A 53 7.11 -10.62 15.18
C LYS A 53 7.13 -9.11 14.95
N LEU A 54 5.97 -8.55 14.62
CA LEU A 54 5.72 -7.11 14.68
C LEU A 54 5.00 -6.80 15.99
N LEU A 55 5.46 -5.77 16.70
CA LEU A 55 4.92 -5.42 18.01
C LEU A 55 4.37 -4.00 17.98
N TYR A 56 3.13 -3.85 18.43
CA TYR A 56 2.58 -2.56 18.84
C TYR A 56 3.05 -2.26 20.26
N VAL A 57 3.64 -1.08 20.49
CA VAL A 57 4.21 -0.67 21.77
C VAL A 57 3.52 0.63 22.23
N PRO A 58 2.51 0.56 23.11
CA PRO A 58 1.67 1.72 23.46
C PRO A 58 2.40 2.80 24.27
N SER A 59 3.53 2.47 24.90
CA SER A 59 4.37 3.43 25.60
C SER A 59 5.21 4.32 24.67
N ALA A 60 5.37 3.94 23.40
CA ALA A 60 6.11 4.71 22.40
C ALA A 60 5.15 5.62 21.62
N VAL A 61 5.00 6.87 22.08
CA VAL A 61 4.03 7.81 21.52
C VAL A 61 4.72 8.88 20.68
N ILE A 62 4.22 9.10 19.46
CA ILE A 62 4.51 10.28 18.63
C ILE A 62 3.22 10.92 18.16
N TYR A 63 3.28 12.21 17.84
CA TYR A 63 2.17 12.95 17.26
C TYR A 63 2.41 13.17 15.77
N HIS A 64 1.59 12.54 14.93
CA HIS A 64 1.63 12.69 13.49
C HIS A 64 0.51 13.62 13.02
N LYS A 65 0.85 14.66 12.24
CA LYS A 65 -0.15 15.57 11.66
C LYS A 65 -0.86 14.89 10.51
N VAL A 66 -2.08 14.43 10.75
CA VAL A 66 -2.96 13.90 9.70
C VAL A 66 -3.70 15.07 9.05
N LEU A 67 -3.33 15.43 7.82
CA LEU A 67 -4.22 16.21 6.96
C LEU A 67 -5.35 15.25 6.55
N GLY A 68 -6.61 15.65 6.74
CA GLY A 68 -7.77 14.74 6.74
C GLY A 68 -7.78 13.71 5.61
N GLU A 69 -8.45 12.57 5.83
CA GLU A 69 -8.49 11.37 4.95
C GLU A 69 -9.13 11.58 3.57
N MET A 70 -9.13 12.80 3.04
CA MET A 70 -9.63 13.10 1.72
C MET A 70 -8.78 12.36 0.67
N GLU A 71 -9.45 11.56 -0.13
CA GLU A 71 -8.81 10.88 -1.25
C GLU A 71 -8.19 11.94 -2.18
N SER A 72 -6.88 11.85 -2.40
CA SER A 72 -6.15 12.73 -3.32
C SER A 72 -5.76 11.98 -4.59
N PRO A 73 -5.57 12.66 -5.74
CA PRO A 73 -5.05 12.03 -6.95
C PRO A 73 -3.75 11.25 -6.71
N PHE A 74 -2.87 11.79 -5.88
CA PHE A 74 -1.61 11.17 -5.49
C PHE A 74 -1.84 9.85 -4.75
N LYS A 75 -2.67 9.87 -3.69
CA LYS A 75 -3.04 8.67 -2.92
C LYS A 75 -3.73 7.64 -3.79
N LEU A 76 -4.69 8.06 -4.60
CA LEU A 76 -5.45 7.19 -5.48
C LEU A 76 -4.53 6.47 -6.47
N TYR A 77 -3.59 7.19 -7.10
CA TYR A 77 -2.67 6.61 -8.07
C TYR A 77 -1.83 5.50 -7.46
N TYR A 78 -1.10 5.81 -6.39
CA TYR A 78 -0.19 4.87 -5.76
C TYR A 78 -0.96 3.71 -5.12
N SER A 79 -2.04 3.97 -4.40
CA SER A 79 -2.87 2.92 -3.79
C SER A 79 -3.45 1.99 -4.84
N THR A 80 -3.88 2.50 -6.01
CA THR A 80 -4.43 1.67 -7.09
C THR A 80 -3.35 0.79 -7.73
N ARG A 81 -2.21 1.39 -8.09
CA ARG A 81 -1.09 0.68 -8.72
C ARG A 81 -0.49 -0.36 -7.78
N ASN A 82 -0.20 0.04 -6.55
CA ASN A 82 0.48 -0.79 -5.56
C ASN A 82 -0.44 -1.90 -5.04
N ARG A 83 -1.77 -1.74 -5.04
CA ARG A 83 -2.69 -2.83 -4.67
C ARG A 83 -2.56 -4.01 -5.63
N LEU A 84 -2.48 -3.76 -6.93
CA LEU A 84 -2.26 -4.83 -7.92
C LEU A 84 -0.92 -5.53 -7.70
N LYS A 85 0.12 -4.75 -7.39
CA LYS A 85 1.45 -5.29 -7.06
C LYS A 85 1.40 -6.15 -5.81
N LEU A 86 0.76 -5.69 -4.74
CA LEU A 86 0.61 -6.44 -3.49
C LEU A 86 -0.13 -7.77 -3.71
N ILE A 87 -1.20 -7.74 -4.51
CA ILE A 87 -1.92 -8.95 -4.92
C ILE A 87 -1.01 -9.89 -5.72
N LYS A 88 -0.15 -9.36 -6.60
CA LYS A 88 0.80 -10.19 -7.36
C LYS A 88 1.86 -10.83 -6.46
N ASP A 89 2.37 -10.08 -5.48
CA ASP A 89 3.49 -10.44 -4.61
C ASP A 89 3.09 -11.37 -3.44
N THR A 90 1.79 -11.59 -3.20
CA THR A 90 1.31 -12.51 -2.17
C THR A 90 1.55 -13.99 -2.53
N ASP A 91 1.76 -14.85 -1.54
CA ASP A 91 2.06 -16.28 -1.78
C ASP A 91 0.78 -17.15 -1.87
N TYR A 92 -0.37 -16.61 -1.47
CA TYR A 92 -1.63 -17.35 -1.43
C TYR A 92 -2.28 -17.48 -2.81
N PHE A 93 -2.03 -18.58 -3.53
CA PHE A 93 -2.48 -18.77 -4.92
C PHE A 93 -3.98 -18.51 -5.15
N ILE A 94 -4.87 -19.19 -4.41
CA ILE A 94 -6.32 -19.04 -4.61
C ILE A 94 -6.78 -17.62 -4.24
N PHE A 95 -6.37 -17.14 -3.07
CA PHE A 95 -6.73 -15.79 -2.60
C PHE A 95 -6.20 -14.69 -3.51
N LYS A 96 -5.02 -14.87 -4.13
CA LYS A 96 -4.45 -13.97 -5.13
C LYS A 96 -5.39 -13.80 -6.32
N HIS A 97 -5.89 -14.89 -6.88
CA HIS A 97 -6.79 -14.83 -8.03
C HIS A 97 -8.13 -14.20 -7.68
N ILE A 98 -8.70 -14.57 -6.53
CA ILE A 98 -9.95 -13.97 -6.02
C ILE A 98 -9.78 -12.46 -5.78
N ALA A 99 -8.73 -12.06 -5.06
CA ALA A 99 -8.44 -10.66 -4.76
C ALA A 99 -8.19 -9.85 -6.03
N ARG A 100 -7.51 -10.43 -7.03
CA ARG A 100 -7.28 -9.79 -8.33
C ARG A 100 -8.60 -9.53 -9.05
N VAL A 101 -9.47 -10.54 -9.18
CA VAL A 101 -10.77 -10.39 -9.85
C VAL A 101 -11.63 -9.36 -9.11
N TYR A 102 -11.75 -9.49 -7.79
CA TYR A 102 -12.49 -8.53 -6.96
C TYR A 102 -11.99 -7.09 -7.14
N PHE A 103 -10.68 -6.88 -7.05
CA PHE A 103 -10.11 -5.55 -7.21
C PHE A 103 -10.35 -4.97 -8.61
N LEU A 104 -10.19 -5.79 -9.66
CA LEU A 104 -10.44 -5.38 -11.04
C LEU A 104 -11.90 -4.99 -11.28
N LEU A 105 -12.86 -5.72 -10.72
CA LEU A 105 -14.27 -5.38 -10.79
C LEU A 105 -14.56 -4.05 -10.09
N VAL A 106 -14.07 -3.88 -8.86
CA VAL A 106 -14.28 -2.66 -8.07
C VAL A 106 -13.67 -1.43 -8.74
N ILE A 107 -12.40 -1.51 -9.20
CA ILE A 107 -11.74 -0.36 -9.82
C ILE A 107 -12.39 0.00 -11.16
N THR A 108 -12.87 -0.99 -11.92
CA THR A 108 -13.61 -0.75 -13.16
C THR A 108 -14.92 -0.01 -12.88
N GLY A 109 -15.71 -0.46 -11.91
CA GLY A 109 -16.93 0.23 -11.49
C GLY A 109 -16.67 1.67 -11.04
N LYS A 110 -15.62 1.88 -10.23
CA LYS A 110 -15.20 3.24 -9.81
C LYS A 110 -14.80 4.11 -11.00
N ILE A 111 -14.01 3.57 -11.95
CA ILE A 111 -13.61 4.30 -13.16
C ILE A 111 -14.83 4.70 -14.00
N LEU A 112 -15.84 3.83 -14.15
CA LEU A 112 -17.06 4.13 -14.89
C LEU A 112 -17.83 5.28 -14.23
N VAL A 113 -18.08 5.19 -12.92
CA VAL A 113 -18.76 6.24 -12.15
C VAL A 113 -17.98 7.55 -12.23
N TRP A 114 -16.68 7.54 -11.96
CA TRP A 114 -15.83 8.74 -12.05
C TRP A 114 -15.73 9.30 -13.46
N SER A 115 -15.92 8.50 -14.52
CA SER A 115 -15.94 9.05 -15.88
C SER A 115 -17.11 10.02 -16.09
N LEU A 116 -18.17 9.90 -15.30
CA LEU A 116 -19.33 10.79 -15.30
C LEU A 116 -19.17 11.93 -14.29
N ILE A 117 -18.74 11.63 -13.05
CA ILE A 117 -18.79 12.59 -11.94
C ILE A 117 -17.43 13.25 -11.59
N ASN A 118 -16.31 12.62 -11.94
CA ASN A 118 -14.96 13.11 -11.60
C ASN A 118 -13.92 12.58 -12.60
N LYS A 119 -13.90 13.18 -13.80
CA LYS A 119 -13.05 12.73 -14.92
C LYS A 119 -11.56 12.71 -14.57
N LYS A 120 -11.13 13.55 -13.61
CA LYS A 120 -9.75 13.58 -13.09
C LYS A 120 -9.42 12.27 -12.38
N PHE A 121 -10.23 11.82 -11.43
CA PHE A 121 -10.01 10.56 -10.72
C PHE A 121 -10.07 9.36 -11.67
N ALA A 122 -10.98 9.38 -12.65
CA ALA A 122 -11.04 8.34 -13.66
C ALA A 122 -9.75 8.26 -14.51
N ARG A 123 -9.15 9.40 -14.88
CA ARG A 123 -7.86 9.44 -15.60
C ARG A 123 -6.72 8.94 -14.73
N VAL A 124 -6.67 9.36 -13.46
CA VAL A 124 -5.64 8.96 -12.49
C VAL A 124 -5.66 7.45 -12.25
N ALA A 125 -6.84 6.88 -11.99
CA ALA A 125 -7.00 5.44 -11.79
C ALA A 125 -6.58 4.65 -13.05
N ARG A 126 -7.01 5.07 -14.26
CA ARG A 126 -6.56 4.43 -15.52
C ARG A 126 -5.04 4.49 -15.69
N LYS A 127 -4.42 5.64 -15.37
CA LYS A 127 -2.96 5.80 -15.46
C LYS A 127 -2.24 4.89 -14.47
N ALA A 128 -2.73 4.75 -13.25
CA ALA A 128 -2.21 3.81 -12.27
C ALA A 128 -2.26 2.36 -12.76
N MET A 129 -3.40 1.94 -13.32
CA MET A 129 -3.56 0.61 -13.93
C MET A 129 -2.58 0.39 -15.09
N SER A 130 -2.49 1.36 -16.01
CA SER A 130 -1.60 1.30 -17.17
C SER A 130 -0.13 1.21 -16.76
N ASP A 131 0.29 2.00 -15.77
CA ASP A 131 1.67 1.97 -15.26
C ASP A 131 1.98 0.63 -14.59
N TYR A 132 1.05 0.04 -13.83
CA TYR A 132 1.23 -1.32 -13.29
C TYR A 132 1.43 -2.35 -14.42
N PHE A 133 0.58 -2.36 -15.45
CA PHE A 133 0.66 -3.33 -16.54
C PHE A 133 1.89 -3.12 -17.44
N SER A 134 2.38 -1.88 -17.54
CA SER A 134 3.61 -1.54 -18.28
C SER A 134 4.87 -1.73 -17.43
N ASN A 135 4.75 -2.27 -16.21
CA ASN A 135 5.83 -2.44 -15.24
C ASN A 135 6.56 -1.13 -14.87
N ASN A 136 5.85 0.00 -14.93
CA ASN A 136 6.33 1.32 -14.51
C ASN A 136 6.03 1.55 -13.02
N LEU A 137 6.88 0.98 -12.18
CA LEU A 137 6.75 0.96 -10.72
C LEU A 137 7.57 2.08 -10.05
N GLY A 138 7.69 2.04 -8.73
CA GLY A 138 8.43 3.04 -7.95
C GLY A 138 7.82 4.42 -8.04
N ARG A 139 8.61 5.47 -8.25
CA ARG A 139 8.04 6.83 -8.40
C ARG A 139 7.09 6.96 -9.60
N GLY A 140 7.30 6.14 -10.64
CA GLY A 140 6.49 6.13 -11.86
C GLY A 140 6.07 7.53 -12.33
N ASN A 141 4.81 7.65 -12.76
CA ASN A 141 4.20 8.94 -13.12
C ASN A 141 3.40 9.57 -11.98
N GLY A 142 3.66 9.17 -10.73
CA GLY A 142 2.91 9.63 -9.55
C GLY A 142 3.04 11.14 -9.30
N HIS A 143 4.15 11.74 -9.73
CA HIS A 143 4.36 13.19 -9.66
C HIS A 143 3.51 13.95 -10.70
N LEU A 144 3.25 13.36 -11.87
CA LEU A 144 2.43 13.98 -12.92
C LEU A 144 0.95 14.00 -12.53
N VAL A 145 0.46 12.96 -11.85
CA VAL A 145 -0.93 12.87 -11.40
C VAL A 145 -1.25 13.77 -10.20
N ALA A 146 -0.25 14.27 -9.48
CA ALA A 146 -0.46 15.28 -8.44
C ALA A 146 -0.82 16.66 -9.04
N GLY A 147 -0.39 16.93 -10.28
CA GLY A 147 -0.66 18.19 -10.99
C GLY A 147 -1.85 18.15 -11.97
N LEU A 148 -2.29 16.96 -12.40
CA LEU A 148 -3.60 16.77 -13.08
C LEU A 148 -4.72 17.02 -12.08
#